data_AF-A0A0C2IJ74-F1
#
_entry.id   AF-A0A0C2IJ74-F1
#
_cell.length_a   1.000
_cell.length_b   1.000
_cell.length_c   1.000
_cell.angle_alpha   90.00
_cell.angle_beta   90.00
_cell.angle_gamma   90.00
#
_symmetry.space_group_name_H-M   'P 1'
#
loop_
_entity.id
_entity.type
_entity.pdbx_description
1 polymer ?
#
loop_
_entity_poly.entity_id
_entity_poly.type
_entity_poly.pdbx_seq_one_letter_code
_entity_poly.pdbx_strand_id
1 'polypeptide(L)'
;MPRNDLTLSSKIALLDKIKSQPFNTSYRRLAEITGVPKSTILRVLRQESQLHEELIYQEEQAGSFKRKREGKDLDVEEALDQWSSIVSGKGVNINGPILKAKLEELAKKLGLQRFQSN
;
A
#
# COMPACT_ATOMS: atom_id res chain seq x y z
N MET A 1 7.07 23.84 9.85
CA MET A 1 7.42 22.54 10.43
C MET A 1 7.16 21.46 9.38
N PRO A 2 8.16 20.65 8.97
CA PRO A 2 7.91 19.55 8.02
C PRO A 2 6.93 18.55 8.62
N ARG A 3 5.99 18.05 7.82
CA ARG A 3 5.11 16.95 8.22
C ARG A 3 5.94 15.68 8.32
N ASN A 4 6.07 15.15 9.54
CA ASN A 4 6.70 13.85 9.78
C ASN A 4 5.68 12.75 9.46
N ASP A 5 5.61 12.37 8.19
CA ASP A 5 4.77 11.26 7.75
C ASP A 5 5.42 9.92 8.09
N LEU A 6 4.77 9.13 8.95
CA LEU A 6 5.21 7.78 9.32
C LEU A 6 5.02 6.82 8.13
N THR A 7 6.02 5.98 7.87
CA THR A 7 5.92 4.88 6.90
C THR A 7 5.00 3.77 7.43
N LEU A 8 4.52 2.88 6.55
CA LEU A 8 3.69 1.74 6.96
C LEU A 8 4.40 0.89 8.02
N SER A 9 5.64 0.47 7.75
CA SER A 9 6.45 -0.29 8.70
C SER A 9 6.61 0.42 10.06
N SER A 10 6.81 1.74 10.08
CA SER A 10 6.88 2.49 11.33
C SER A 10 5.54 2.56 12.08
N LYS A 11 4.41 2.58 11.36
CA LYS A 11 3.08 2.53 12.00
C LYS A 11 2.79 1.14 12.59
N ILE A 12 3.17 0.07 11.90
CA ILE A 12 3.05 -1.31 12.41
C ILE A 12 3.94 -1.50 13.64
N ALA A 13 5.21 -1.11 13.57
CA ALA A 13 6.10 -1.16 14.73
C ALA A 13 5.59 -0.33 15.92
N LEU A 14 4.92 0.80 15.65
CA LEU A 14 4.25 1.58 16.69
C LEU A 14 3.08 0.82 17.32
N LEU A 15 2.25 0.13 16.53
CA LEU A 15 1.17 -0.72 17.04
C LEU A 15 1.71 -1.84 17.93
N ASP A 16 2.74 -2.56 17.49
CA ASP A 16 3.38 -3.63 18.27
C ASP A 16 3.96 -3.10 19.59
N LYS A 17 4.58 -1.91 19.53
CA LYS A 17 5.10 -1.25 20.72
C LYS A 17 4.00 -0.80 21.69
N ILE A 18 2.82 -0.43 21.19
CA ILE A 18 1.65 -0.12 22.03
C ILE A 18 1.07 -1.39 22.64
N LYS A 19 0.91 -2.46 21.85
CA LYS A 19 0.37 -3.76 22.29
C LYS A 19 1.25 -4.46 23.33
N SER A 20 2.56 -4.21 23.31
CA SER A 20 3.49 -4.72 24.34
C SER A 20 3.41 -3.98 25.68
N GLN A 21 2.65 -2.88 25.77
CA GLN A 21 2.44 -2.15 27.03
C GLN A 21 1.32 -2.80 27.87
N PRO A 22 1.31 -2.58 29.20
CA PRO A 22 0.21 -3.01 30.06
C PRO A 22 -1.14 -2.47 29.59
N PHE A 23 -2.19 -3.27 29.77
CA PHE A 23 -3.56 -3.07 29.26
C PHE A 23 -4.26 -1.76 29.69
N ASN A 24 -3.65 -0.97 30.59
CA ASN A 24 -4.17 0.31 31.09
C ASN A 24 -3.16 1.47 30.96
N THR A 25 -2.21 1.36 30.06
CA THR A 25 -1.23 2.44 29.84
C THR A 25 -1.93 3.64 29.22
N SER A 26 -1.90 4.79 29.91
CA SER A 26 -2.55 6.01 29.42
C SER A 26 -1.92 6.50 28.12
N TYR A 27 -2.72 7.14 27.24
CA TYR A 27 -2.21 7.72 25.99
C TYR A 27 -1.10 8.76 26.19
N ARG A 28 -1.11 9.46 27.32
CA ARG A 28 -0.02 10.37 27.69
C ARG A 28 1.28 9.60 27.89
N ARG A 29 1.23 8.50 28.63
CA ARG A 29 2.38 7.65 28.88
C ARG A 29 2.85 6.94 27.60
N LEU A 30 1.92 6.51 26.74
CA LEU A 30 2.27 5.97 25.43
C LEU A 30 3.02 6.99 24.57
N ALA A 31 2.61 8.27 24.58
CA ALA A 31 3.33 9.32 23.85
C ALA A 31 4.76 9.51 24.36
N GLU A 32 4.98 9.45 25.68
CA GLU A 32 6.32 9.50 26.29
C GLU A 32 7.18 8.29 25.89
N ILE A 33 6.62 7.08 25.90
CA ILE A 33 7.34 5.82 25.60
C ILE A 33 7.68 5.70 24.10
N THR A 34 6.77 6.14 23.25
CA THR A 34 6.90 6.01 21.79
C THR A 34 7.58 7.22 21.15
N GLY A 35 7.60 8.37 21.84
CA GLY A 35 8.05 9.65 21.27
C GLY A 35 7.08 10.22 20.22
N VAL A 36 5.89 9.63 20.08
CA VAL A 36 4.91 9.98 19.05
C VAL A 36 3.76 10.77 19.69
N PRO A 37 3.28 11.87 19.06
CA PRO A 37 2.16 12.63 19.60
C PRO A 37 0.89 11.78 19.78
N LYS A 38 0.14 12.08 20.86
CA LYS A 38 -1.13 11.40 21.19
C LYS A 38 -2.12 11.34 20.02
N SER A 39 -2.21 12.41 19.23
CA SER A 39 -3.08 12.48 18.06
C SER A 39 -2.71 11.43 17.00
N THR A 40 -1.41 11.22 16.77
CA THR A 40 -0.90 10.22 15.84
C THR A 40 -1.14 8.81 16.37
N ILE A 41 -0.93 8.57 17.67
CA ILE A 41 -1.22 7.28 18.31
C ILE A 41 -2.70 6.90 18.12
N LEU A 42 -3.62 7.83 18.43
CA LEU A 42 -5.06 7.60 18.25
C LEU A 42 -5.42 7.34 16.78
N ARG A 43 -4.79 8.05 15.84
CA ARG A 43 -5.02 7.85 14.41
C ARG A 43 -4.57 6.47 13.96
N VAL A 44 -3.37 6.04 14.38
CA VAL A 44 -2.83 4.73 14.03
C VAL A 44 -3.69 3.59 14.60
N LEU A 45 -4.13 3.71 15.85
CA LEU A 45 -5.04 2.72 16.46
C LEU A 45 -6.39 2.63 15.72
N ARG A 46 -6.95 3.76 15.27
CA ARG A 46 -8.19 3.74 14.46
C ARG A 46 -8.02 3.07 13.10
N GLN A 47 -6.82 3.12 12.54
CA GLN A 47 -6.51 2.58 11.22
C GLN A 47 -5.86 1.19 11.29
N GLU A 48 -5.84 0.54 12.45
CA GLU A 48 -5.11 -0.71 12.68
C GLU A 48 -5.44 -1.79 11.63
N SER A 49 -6.72 -2.10 11.43
CA SER A 49 -7.15 -3.11 10.44
C SER A 49 -6.67 -2.76 9.02
N GLN A 50 -6.83 -1.50 8.61
CA GLN A 50 -6.40 -1.03 7.29
C GLN A 50 -4.88 -1.15 7.10
N LEU A 51 -4.09 -0.89 8.16
CA LEU A 51 -2.63 -0.99 8.10
C LEU A 51 -2.16 -2.43 7.99
N HIS A 52 -2.85 -3.38 8.64
CA HIS A 52 -2.57 -4.80 8.50
C HIS A 52 -2.95 -5.33 7.11
N GLU A 53 -4.09 -4.91 6.56
CA GLU A 53 -4.48 -5.21 5.17
C GLU A 53 -3.47 -4.63 4.17
N GLU A 54 -3.03 -3.38 4.37
CA GLU A 54 -1.99 -2.74 3.56
C GLU A 54 -0.65 -3.50 3.66
N LEU A 55 -0.30 -4.01 4.84
CA LEU A 55 0.92 -4.80 5.06
C LEU A 55 0.86 -6.13 4.29
N ILE A 56 -0.24 -6.87 4.39
CA ILE A 56 -0.44 -8.15 3.68
C ILE A 56 -0.36 -7.93 2.17
N TYR A 57 -1.09 -6.94 1.65
CA TYR A 57 -1.04 -6.58 0.24
C TYR A 57 0.38 -6.21 -0.22
N GLN A 58 1.14 -5.52 0.63
CA GLN A 58 2.50 -5.09 0.31
C GLN A 58 3.54 -6.23 0.40
N GLU A 59 3.33 -7.20 1.29
CA GLU A 59 4.11 -8.46 1.34
C GLU A 59 3.85 -9.31 0.10
N GLU A 60 2.60 -9.40 -0.37
CA GLU A 60 2.23 -10.05 -1.63
C GLU A 60 2.86 -9.36 -2.86
N GLN A 61 3.08 -8.04 -2.79
CA GLN A 61 3.63 -7.20 -3.86
C GLN A 61 5.15 -6.92 -3.76
N ALA A 62 5.86 -7.50 -2.78
CA ALA A 62 7.32 -7.42 -2.60
C ALA A 62 7.98 -6.02 -2.73
N GLY A 63 7.33 -4.94 -2.28
CA GLY A 63 7.85 -3.56 -2.46
C GLY A 63 7.64 -2.64 -1.26
N SER A 64 8.70 -2.01 -0.74
CA SER A 64 8.67 -1.06 0.39
C SER A 64 8.11 0.33 0.03
N PHE A 65 6.89 0.40 -0.51
CA PHE A 65 6.20 1.66 -0.77
C PHE A 65 5.80 2.36 0.53
N LYS A 66 6.03 3.68 0.59
CA LYS A 66 5.65 4.53 1.74
C LYS A 66 4.16 4.88 1.79
N ARG A 67 3.43 4.66 0.69
CA ARG A 67 2.01 4.99 0.47
C ARG A 67 1.42 4.03 -0.57
N LYS A 68 0.20 3.56 -0.36
CA LYS A 68 -0.64 3.01 -1.45
C LYS A 68 -0.78 4.05 -2.56
N ARG A 69 -0.39 3.68 -3.78
CA ARG A 69 -0.72 4.44 -5.00
C ARG A 69 -1.70 3.60 -5.77
N GLU A 70 -2.96 4.01 -5.76
CA GLU A 70 -3.95 3.42 -6.65
C GLU A 70 -3.70 4.01 -8.05
N GLY A 71 -3.64 3.14 -9.05
CA GLY A 71 -3.66 3.56 -10.45
C GLY A 71 -4.95 4.31 -10.76
N LYS A 72 -5.02 4.95 -11.94
CA LYS A 72 -6.25 5.65 -12.35
C LYS A 72 -7.46 4.72 -12.44
N ASP A 73 -7.22 3.45 -12.73
CA ASP A 73 -8.26 2.46 -12.94
C ASP A 73 -7.81 1.10 -12.39
N LEU A 74 -8.38 0.68 -11.26
CA LEU A 74 -7.98 -0.54 -10.56
C LEU A 74 -8.29 -1.80 -11.38
N ASP A 75 -9.40 -1.80 -12.12
CA ASP A 75 -9.84 -2.96 -12.90
C ASP A 75 -8.88 -3.23 -14.07
N VAL A 76 -8.37 -2.16 -14.71
CA VAL A 76 -7.36 -2.27 -15.79
C VAL A 76 -6.03 -2.77 -15.24
N GLU A 77 -5.57 -2.22 -14.11
CA GLU A 77 -4.30 -2.61 -13.49
C GLU A 77 -4.34 -4.05 -12.98
N GLU A 78 -5.45 -4.49 -12.37
CA GLU A 78 -5.63 -5.88 -11.92
C GLU A 78 -5.63 -6.86 -13.10
N ALA A 79 -6.37 -6.55 -14.17
CA ALA A 79 -6.38 -7.37 -15.38
C ALA A 79 -4.99 -7.46 -16.04
N LEU A 80 -4.22 -6.37 -16.00
CA LEU A 80 -2.85 -6.33 -16.52
C LEU A 80 -1.90 -7.17 -15.66
N ASP A 81 -2.00 -7.06 -14.34
CA ASP A 81 -1.16 -7.78 -13.39
C ASP A 81 -1.35 -9.29 -13.52
N GLN A 82 -2.62 -9.76 -13.59
CA GLN A 82 -2.96 -11.16 -13.84
C GLN A 82 -2.38 -11.65 -15.18
N TRP A 83 -2.54 -10.88 -16.26
CA TRP A 83 -1.99 -11.23 -17.56
C TRP A 83 -0.45 -11.31 -17.52
N SER A 84 0.20 -10.34 -16.87
CA SER A 84 1.65 -10.29 -16.78
C SER A 84 2.21 -11.47 -15.99
N SER A 85 1.54 -11.85 -14.90
CA SER A 85 1.87 -13.02 -14.09
C SER A 85 1.77 -14.32 -14.89
N ILE A 86 0.71 -14.49 -15.69
CA ILE A 86 0.53 -15.66 -16.56
C ILE A 86 1.63 -15.74 -17.64
N VAL A 87 1.99 -14.61 -18.24
CA VAL A 87 2.97 -14.56 -19.33
C VAL A 87 4.40 -14.72 -18.81
N SER A 88 4.73 -14.09 -17.67
CA SER A 88 6.01 -14.25 -17.00
C SER A 88 6.19 -15.68 -16.47
N GLY A 89 5.13 -16.32 -15.97
CA GLY A 89 5.14 -17.74 -15.58
C GLY A 89 5.46 -18.70 -16.74
N LYS A 90 5.29 -18.25 -17.99
CA LYS A 90 5.69 -19.00 -19.21
C LYS A 90 7.11 -18.68 -19.67
N GLY A 91 7.88 -17.89 -18.91
CA GLY A 91 9.26 -17.51 -19.23
C GLY A 91 9.38 -16.44 -20.32
N VAL A 92 8.28 -15.75 -20.66
CA VAL A 92 8.30 -14.67 -21.64
C VAL A 92 8.68 -13.37 -20.94
N ASN A 93 9.77 -12.75 -21.37
CA ASN A 93 10.21 -11.48 -20.80
C ASN A 93 9.39 -10.32 -21.38
N ILE A 94 8.60 -9.66 -20.54
CA ILE A 94 7.72 -8.56 -20.95
C ILE A 94 8.48 -7.24 -20.77
N ASN A 95 8.67 -6.50 -21.86
CA ASN A 95 9.26 -5.16 -21.80
C ASN A 95 8.19 -4.08 -21.61
N GLY A 96 8.61 -2.87 -21.23
CA GLY A 96 7.70 -1.73 -21.01
C GLY A 96 6.77 -1.41 -22.19
N PRO A 97 7.24 -1.42 -23.45
CA PRO A 97 6.37 -1.21 -24.62
C PRO A 97 5.27 -2.27 -24.79
N ILE A 98 5.58 -3.55 -24.61
CA ILE A 98 4.59 -4.64 -24.69
C ILE A 98 3.57 -4.49 -23.56
N LEU A 99 4.03 -4.18 -22.35
CA LEU A 99 3.18 -3.95 -21.20
C LEU A 99 2.21 -2.78 -21.43
N LYS A 100 2.71 -1.67 -21.98
CA LYS A 100 1.90 -0.49 -22.35
C LYS A 100 0.87 -0.80 -23.42
N ALA A 101 1.25 -1.52 -24.47
CA ALA A 101 0.31 -1.93 -25.53
C ALA A 101 -0.82 -2.81 -24.96
N LYS A 102 -0.51 -3.70 -24.02
CA LYS A 102 -1.51 -4.55 -23.37
C LYS A 102 -2.45 -3.77 -22.45
N LEU A 103 -1.90 -2.84 -21.67
CA LEU A 103 -2.65 -1.92 -20.83
C LEU A 103 -3.69 -1.13 -21.65
N GLU A 104 -3.29 -0.57 -22.78
CA GLU A 104 -4.18 0.16 -23.69
C GLU A 104 -5.27 -0.75 -24.32
N GLU A 105 -4.92 -2.00 -24.65
CA GLU A 105 -5.89 -3.00 -25.14
C GLU A 105 -6.95 -3.33 -24.07
N LEU A 106 -6.53 -3.54 -22.83
CA LEU A 106 -7.41 -3.83 -21.69
C LEU A 106 -8.32 -2.62 -21.38
N ALA A 107 -7.76 -1.42 -21.36
CA ALA A 107 -8.53 -0.19 -21.16
C ALA A 107 -9.61 -0.01 -22.23
N LYS A 108 -9.29 -0.27 -23.51
CA LYS A 108 -10.28 -0.23 -24.60
C LYS A 108 -11.39 -1.26 -24.41
N LYS A 109 -11.05 -2.48 -24.00
CA LYS A 109 -12.03 -3.56 -23.73
C LYS A 109 -12.96 -3.22 -22.57
N LEU A 110 -12.46 -2.51 -21.57
CA LEU A 110 -13.23 -2.02 -20.43
C LEU A 110 -14.00 -0.70 -20.71
N GLY A 111 -13.98 -0.22 -21.96
CA GLY A 111 -14.75 0.97 -22.37
C GLY A 111 -14.08 2.31 -22.04
N LEU A 112 -12.83 2.31 -21.59
CA LEU A 112 -12.08 3.52 -21.22
C LEU A 112 -11.40 4.12 -22.45
N GLN A 113 -12.20 4.76 -23.32
CA GLN A 113 -11.70 5.34 -24.58
C GLN A 113 -10.64 6.44 -24.41
N ARG A 114 -10.51 7.03 -23.21
CA ARG A 114 -9.54 8.11 -22.89
C ARG A 114 -8.42 7.67 -21.95
N PHE A 115 -8.13 6.38 -21.85
CA PHE A 115 -7.01 5.94 -21.03
C PHE A 115 -5.68 6.36 -21.69
N GLN A 116 -4.99 7.34 -21.09
CA GLN A 116 -3.62 7.72 -21.45
C GLN A 116 -2.67 7.28 -20.34
N SER A 117 -1.83 6.30 -20.68
CA SER A 117 -0.63 5.95 -19.93
C SER A 117 0.44 7.01 -20.24
N ASN A 118 0.68 7.90 -19.27
CA ASN A 118 1.78 8.86 -19.28
C ASN A 118 3.11 8.15 -19.00
#